data_AF-A0A4Q3XPH5-F1
#
_entry.id   AF-A0A4Q3XPH5-F1
#
_cell.length_a   1.000
_cell.length_b   1.000
_cell.length_c   1.000
_cell.angle_alpha   90.00
_cell.angle_beta   90.00
_cell.angle_gamma   90.00
#
_symmetry.space_group_name_H-M   'P 1'
#
loop_
_entity.id
_entity.type
_entity.pdbx_description
1 polymer ?
#
loop_
_entity_poly.entity_id
_entity_poly.type
_entity_poly.pdbx_seq_one_letter_code
_entity_poly.pdbx_strand_id
1 'polypeptide(L)'
;MDIDNSPVARVSNEFLDYQYQVLGILEYMGSPDVTEICINKPGEIYLETRRGWERIEVPGLNFERARQFCTAVVNESNTGQRITDTDPVVSLT
;
A
#
# COMPACT_ATOMS: atom_id res chain seq x y z
N MET A 1 17.47 -12.35 -9.12
CA MET A 1 17.00 -11.03 -8.67
C MET A 1 17.56 -10.90 -7.27
N ASP A 2 18.64 -10.13 -7.13
CA ASP A 2 19.35 -10.03 -5.85
C ASP A 2 18.49 -9.17 -4.92
N ILE A 3 17.91 -9.81 -3.90
CA ILE A 3 17.24 -9.10 -2.81
C ILE A 3 18.37 -8.42 -2.03
N ASP A 4 18.51 -7.10 -2.18
CA ASP A 4 19.44 -6.33 -1.35
C ASP A 4 19.07 -6.54 0.13
N ASN A 5 19.94 -7.22 0.85
CA ASN A 5 19.73 -7.64 2.22
C ASN A 5 20.45 -6.69 3.21
N SER A 6 20.79 -5.48 2.76
CA SER A 6 21.39 -4.45 3.59
C SER A 6 20.49 -4.07 4.76
N PRO A 7 21.05 -3.64 5.91
CA PRO A 7 20.25 -3.22 7.07
C PRO A 7 19.25 -2.11 6.74
N VAL A 8 19.60 -1.22 5.80
CA VAL A 8 18.72 -0.13 5.35
C VAL A 8 17.52 -0.68 4.58
N ALA A 9 17.75 -1.59 3.63
CA ALA A 9 16.67 -2.23 2.88
C ALA A 9 15.71 -3.02 3.78
N ARG A 10 16.23 -3.69 4.82
CA ARG A 10 15.40 -4.39 5.82
C ARG A 10 14.52 -3.43 6.62
N VAL A 11 15.07 -2.30 7.07
CA VAL A 11 14.31 -1.28 7.81
C VAL A 11 13.21 -0.67 6.93
N SER A 12 13.49 -0.40 5.65
CA SER A 12 12.47 0.08 4.71
C SER A 12 11.37 -0.96 4.45
N ASN A 13 11.70 -2.25 4.36
CA ASN A 13 10.69 -3.31 4.24
C ASN A 13 9.83 -3.43 5.49
N GLU A 14 10.43 -3.45 6.68
CA GLU A 14 9.69 -3.47 7.96
C GLU A 14 8.79 -2.23 8.12
N PHE A 15 9.26 -1.07 7.66
CA PHE A 15 8.47 0.15 7.64
C PHE A 15 7.26 0.04 6.72
N LEU A 16 7.42 -0.45 5.49
CA LEU A 16 6.32 -0.64 4.54
C LEU A 16 5.30 -1.67 5.04
N ASP A 17 5.77 -2.79 5.59
CA ASP A 17 4.91 -3.80 6.21
C ASP A 17 4.06 -3.20 7.33
N TYR A 18 4.68 -2.36 8.18
CA TYR A 18 3.95 -1.61 9.20
C TYR A 18 2.91 -0.65 8.59
N GLN A 19 3.23 0.06 7.50
CA GLN A 19 2.26 0.92 6.82
C GLN A 19 1.07 0.12 6.28
N TYR A 20 1.31 -1.04 5.65
CA TYR A 20 0.25 -1.94 5.18
C TYR A 20 -0.59 -2.49 6.35
N GLN A 21 0.05 -2.79 7.48
CA GLN A 21 -0.65 -3.26 8.68
C GLN A 21 -1.56 -2.18 9.27
N VAL A 22 -1.07 -0.95 9.41
CA VAL A 22 -1.84 0.20 9.90
C VAL A 22 -3.02 0.50 8.99
N LEU A 23 -2.83 0.36 7.68
CA LEU A 23 -3.89 0.52 6.68
C LEU A 23 -4.92 -0.61 6.73
N GLY A 24 -4.55 -1.78 7.25
CA GLY A 24 -5.40 -2.96 7.38
C GLY A 24 -5.39 -3.86 6.14
N ILE A 25 -4.32 -3.81 5.33
CA ILE A 25 -4.23 -4.60 4.09
C ILE A 25 -3.08 -5.61 4.06
N LEU A 26 -2.23 -5.65 5.10
CA LEU A 26 -1.04 -6.51 5.12
C LEU A 26 -1.36 -8.00 4.89
N GLU A 27 -2.47 -8.50 5.44
CA GLU A 27 -2.86 -9.91 5.25
C GLU A 27 -3.20 -10.26 3.79
N TYR A 28 -3.70 -9.29 3.02
CA TYR A 28 -4.04 -9.47 1.61
C TYR A 28 -2.81 -9.36 0.71
N MET A 29 -1.80 -8.56 1.10
CA MET A 29 -0.54 -8.43 0.36
C MET A 29 0.22 -9.76 0.23
N GLY A 30 0.09 -10.65 1.23
CA GLY A 30 0.70 -11.98 1.23
C GLY A 30 -0.18 -13.09 0.68
N SER A 31 -1.43 -12.79 0.27
CA SER A 31 -2.38 -13.81 -0.17
C SER A 31 -2.08 -14.26 -1.61
N PRO A 32 -1.86 -15.56 -1.87
CA PRO A 32 -1.60 -16.07 -3.21
C PRO A 32 -2.83 -16.03 -4.13
N ASP A 33 -4.03 -15.80 -3.56
CA ASP A 33 -5.29 -15.75 -4.30
C ASP A 33 -5.67 -14.32 -4.73
N VAL A 34 -5.02 -13.29 -4.16
CA VAL A 34 -5.27 -11.87 -4.46
C VAL A 34 -4.32 -11.41 -5.56
N THR A 35 -4.87 -10.84 -6.64
CA THR A 35 -4.10 -10.29 -7.76
C THR A 35 -4.03 -8.76 -7.73
N GLU A 36 -5.10 -8.10 -7.27
CA GLU A 36 -5.16 -6.65 -7.14
C GLU A 36 -5.85 -6.25 -5.83
N ILE A 37 -5.39 -5.14 -5.25
CA ILE A 37 -6.03 -4.45 -4.12
C ILE A 37 -6.35 -3.03 -4.55
N CYS A 38 -7.63 -2.67 -4.54
CA CYS A 38 -8.09 -1.32 -4.86
C CYS A 38 -8.68 -0.63 -3.63
N ILE A 39 -8.26 0.61 -3.40
CA ILE A 39 -8.80 1.50 -2.36
C ILE A 39 -9.47 2.68 -3.05
N ASN A 40 -10.79 2.61 -3.21
CA ASN A 40 -11.56 3.63 -3.92
C ASN A 40 -12.07 4.74 -2.99
N LYS A 41 -12.31 4.41 -1.72
CA LYS A 41 -12.76 5.34 -0.68
C LYS A 41 -12.46 4.79 0.73
N PRO A 42 -12.49 5.64 1.77
CA PRO A 42 -12.35 5.18 3.15
C PRO A 42 -13.37 4.11 3.55
N GLY A 43 -12.93 3.17 4.39
CA GLY A 43 -13.75 2.15 5.02
C GLY A 43 -13.87 0.84 4.25
N GLU A 44 -13.33 0.75 3.04
CA GLU A 44 -13.44 -0.45 2.21
C GLU A 44 -12.27 -0.62 1.24
N ILE A 45 -12.05 -1.87 0.85
CA ILE A 45 -11.18 -2.25 -0.25
C ILE A 45 -11.93 -3.17 -1.20
N TYR A 46 -11.43 -3.25 -2.43
CA TYR A 46 -11.81 -4.26 -3.40
C TYR A 46 -10.62 -5.16 -3.65
N LEU A 47 -10.83 -6.47 -3.55
CA LEU A 47 -9.82 -7.47 -3.87
C LEU A 47 -10.21 -8.11 -5.20
N GLU A 48 -9.27 -8.16 -6.14
CA GLU A 48 -9.40 -9.02 -7.30
C GLU A 48 -8.81 -10.39 -6.95
N THR A 49 -9.57 -11.44 -7.25
CA THR A 49 -9.12 -12.82 -7.16
C THR A 49 -9.42 -13.54 -8.47
N ARG A 50 -8.98 -14.80 -8.60
CA ARG A 50 -9.38 -15.67 -9.72
C ARG A 50 -10.89 -15.87 -9.86
N ARG A 51 -11.67 -15.54 -8.81
CA ARG A 51 -13.12 -15.65 -8.79
C ARG A 51 -13.83 -14.33 -9.13
N GLY A 52 -13.05 -13.28 -9.44
CA GLY A 52 -13.53 -11.93 -9.68
C GLY A 52 -13.33 -11.03 -8.47
N TRP A 53 -14.05 -9.91 -8.48
CA TRP A 53 -13.94 -8.84 -7.49
C TRP A 53 -14.80 -9.08 -6.26
N GLU A 54 -14.22 -8.90 -5.08
CA GLU A 54 -14.92 -8.89 -3.80
C GLU A 54 -14.68 -7.59 -3.04
N ARG A 55 -15.70 -7.10 -2.34
CA ARG A 55 -15.63 -5.91 -1.49
C ARG A 55 -15.47 -6.33 -0.04
N ILE A 56 -14.45 -5.79 0.62
CA ILE A 56 -14.17 -6.05 2.03
C ILE A 56 -14.28 -4.74 2.81
N GLU A 57 -14.97 -4.77 3.94
CA GLU A 57 -15.01 -3.63 4.86
C GLU A 57 -13.72 -3.59 5.70
N VAL A 58 -13.10 -2.41 5.72
CA VAL A 58 -11.90 -2.15 6.51
C VAL A 58 -12.16 -0.89 7.34
N PRO A 59 -12.86 -0.98 8.48
CA PRO A 59 -13.28 0.19 9.26
C PRO A 59 -12.11 1.08 9.73
N GLY A 60 -10.91 0.51 9.85
CA GLY A 60 -9.69 1.23 10.18
C GLY A 60 -9.13 2.09 9.03
N LEU A 61 -9.57 1.90 7.79
CA LEU A 61 -9.10 2.62 6.61
C LEU A 61 -9.80 3.98 6.50
N ASN A 62 -9.34 4.98 7.25
CA ASN A 62 -9.87 6.34 7.12
C ASN A 62 -9.07 7.19 6.11
N PHE A 63 -9.61 8.36 5.74
CA PHE A 63 -8.98 9.25 4.75
C PHE A 63 -7.57 9.70 5.17
N GLU A 64 -7.38 10.07 6.43
CA GLU A 64 -6.09 10.54 6.94
C GLU A 64 -5.02 9.46 6.88
N ARG A 65 -5.38 8.22 7.24
CA ARG A 65 -4.51 7.05 7.15
C ARG A 65 -4.14 6.74 5.71
N ALA A 66 -5.10 6.76 4.79
CA ALA A 66 -4.83 6.56 3.37
C ALA A 66 -3.88 7.64 2.81
N ARG A 67 -4.10 8.91 3.18
CA ARG A 67 -3.23 10.02 2.77
C ARG A 67 -1.81 9.89 3.33
N GLN A 68 -1.69 9.53 4.60
CA GLN A 68 -0.40 9.30 5.26
C GLN A 68 0.34 8.14 4.61
N PHE A 69 -0.37 7.04 4.33
CA PHE A 69 0.18 5.88 3.61
C PHE A 69 0.76 6.28 2.25
N CYS A 70 0.02 6.99 1.40
CA CYS A 70 0.52 7.44 0.10
C CYS A 70 1.79 8.30 0.23
N THR A 71 1.82 9.20 1.21
CA THR A 71 2.99 10.05 1.47
C THR A 71 4.20 9.24 1.91
N ALA A 72 4.00 8.27 2.81
CA ALA A 72 5.04 7.38 3.32
C ALA A 72 5.65 6.53 2.21
N VAL A 73 4.81 5.87 1.39
CA VAL A 73 5.27 5.01 0.29
C VAL A 73 6.05 5.79 -0.76
N VAL A 74 5.58 6.98 -1.14
CA VAL A 74 6.31 7.84 -2.10
C VAL A 74 7.69 8.23 -1.56
N ASN A 75 7.78 8.61 -0.28
CA ASN A 75 9.05 9.00 0.32
C ASN A 75 10.04 7.83 0.40
N GLU A 76 9.58 6.62 0.73
CA GLU A 76 10.43 5.43 0.79
C GLU A 76 10.83 4.87 -0.58
N SER A 77 10.08 5.19 -1.64
CA SER A 77 10.34 4.66 -2.99
C SER A 77 11.66 5.12 -3.62
N ASN A 78 12.31 6.15 -3.08
CA ASN A 78 13.57 6.72 -3.59
C ASN A 78 13.56 7.11 -5.09
N THR A 79 12.38 7.23 -5.71
CA THR A 79 12.20 7.64 -7.11
C THR A 79 12.41 9.15 -7.34
N GLY A 80 12.40 9.93 -6.25
CA GLY A 80 12.39 11.39 -6.31
C GLY A 80 11.02 11.99 -6.64
N GLN A 81 10.00 11.15 -6.87
CA GLN A 81 8.62 11.61 -7.08
C GLN A 81 8.04 12.21 -5.80
N ARG A 82 7.03 13.07 -5.96
CA ARG A 82 6.29 13.69 -4.87
C ARG A 82 4.81 13.66 -5.21
N ILE A 83 3.97 13.45 -4.20
CA ILE A 83 2.52 13.61 -4.29
C ILE A 83 2.13 14.90 -3.58
N THR A 84 1.42 15.80 -4.28
CA THR A 84 0.99 17.10 -3.75
C THR A 84 -0.43 17.41 -4.18
N ASP A 85 -1.07 18.41 -3.59
CA ASP A 85 -2.43 18.80 -3.97
C ASP A 85 -2.49 19.35 -5.43
N THR A 86 -1.36 19.84 -5.97
CA THR A 86 -1.24 20.30 -7.37
C THR A 86 -0.80 19.21 -8.35
N ASP A 87 -0.18 18.15 -7.85
CA ASP A 87 0.26 16.98 -8.61
C ASP A 87 -0.09 15.70 -7.82
N PRO A 88 -1.36 15.26 -7.87
CA PRO A 88 -1.89 14.26 -6.95
C PRO A 88 -1.71 12.82 -7.44
N VAL A 89 -1.07 12.61 -8.60
CA VAL A 89 -0.94 11.30 -9.23
C VAL A 89 0.52 10.86 -9.24
N VAL A 90 0.77 9.66 -8.73
CA VAL A 90 2.09 9.04 -8.69
C VAL A 90 1.97 7.56 -9.06
N SER A 91 3.02 7.02 -9.68
CA SER A 91 3.16 5.60 -9.99
C SER A 91 4.53 5.15 -9.51
N LEU A 92 4.59 4.01 -8.82
CA LEU A 92 5.78 3.43 -8.20
C LEU A 92 5.84 1.94 -8.57
N THR A 93 7.04 1.35 -8.59
CA THR A 93 7.28 -0.06 -8.91
C THR A 93 8.26 -0.67 -7.92
#